data_AF-A0AAU5UR19-F1
#
_entry.id   AF-A0AAU5UR19-F1
#
_cell.length_a   1.000
_cell.length_b   1.000
_cell.length_c   1.000
_cell.angle_alpha   90.00
_cell.angle_beta   90.00
_cell.angle_gamma   90.00
#
_symmetry.space_group_name_H-M   'P 1'
#
loop_
_entity.id
_entity.type
_entity.pdbx_description
1 polymer ?
#
loop_
_entity_poly.entity_id
_entity_poly.type
_entity_poly.pdbx_seq_one_letter_code
_entity_poly.pdbx_strand_id
1 'polypeptide(L)'
;MVNAAAVNVLAGLGKAGWTVPQAVAYEIAQEGIRQAIGYYSELIAAEEATGEPDAAAIAGWRAEQQAWAARGQQLTPVDTRAIKRVRADADDLLSVEVDDEDDDSDEDDSDEDDSDEDDDEDSDLEDSDDSDDDEDDEMDDEALERS
;
A
#
# COMPACT_ATOMS: atom_id res chain seq x y z
N MET A 1 31.55 14.25 -27.15
CA MET A 1 31.26 13.25 -26.10
C MET A 1 30.84 13.99 -24.85
N VAL A 2 29.60 13.81 -24.38
CA VAL A 2 29.16 14.36 -23.09
C VAL A 2 29.67 13.42 -22.00
N ASN A 3 30.47 13.96 -21.07
CA ASN A 3 30.97 13.17 -19.94
C ASN A 3 29.82 12.95 -18.95
N ALA A 4 29.16 11.79 -19.03
CA ALA A 4 28.03 11.43 -18.17
C ALA A 4 28.39 11.47 -16.66
N ALA A 5 29.67 11.36 -16.30
CA ALA A 5 30.13 11.45 -14.91
C ALA A 5 30.03 12.87 -14.31
N ALA A 6 29.78 13.91 -15.11
CA ALA A 6 29.69 15.31 -14.65
C ALA A 6 28.24 15.82 -14.51
N VAL A 7 27.23 15.04 -14.91
CA VAL A 7 25.82 15.46 -14.80
C VAL A 7 25.23 14.86 -13.52
N ASN A 8 25.14 15.67 -12.47
CA ASN A 8 24.38 15.31 -11.28
C ASN A 8 22.88 15.43 -11.59
N VAL A 9 22.30 14.39 -12.20
CA VAL A 9 20.87 14.33 -12.56
C VAL A 9 19.98 14.53 -11.33
N LEU A 10 20.42 14.04 -10.16
CA LEU A 10 19.67 14.14 -8.91
C LEU A 10 19.57 15.58 -8.40
N ALA A 11 20.59 16.42 -8.62
CA ALA A 11 20.55 17.83 -8.24
C ALA A 11 19.43 18.62 -8.97
N GLY A 12 18.98 18.14 -10.13
CA GLY A 12 17.88 18.74 -10.89
C GLY A 12 16.48 18.21 -10.52
N LEU A 13 16.37 17.13 -9.74
CA LEU A 13 15.10 16.43 -9.50
C LEU A 13 14.30 16.93 -8.28
N GLY A 14 14.83 17.90 -7.52
CA GLY A 14 14.13 18.47 -6.36
C GLY A 14 13.80 17.44 -5.27
N LYS A 15 12.99 17.86 -4.29
CA LYS A 15 12.43 16.93 -3.29
C LYS A 15 11.15 16.31 -3.84
N ALA A 16 10.94 15.03 -3.55
CA ALA A 16 9.67 14.36 -3.84
C ALA A 16 8.50 15.13 -3.19
N GLY A 17 7.45 15.39 -3.97
CA GLY A 17 6.25 16.11 -3.52
C GLY A 17 5.20 15.22 -2.84
N TRP A 18 5.49 13.92 -2.69
CA TRP A 18 4.59 12.94 -2.10
C TRP A 18 5.11 12.44 -0.75
N THR A 19 4.17 12.06 0.10
CA THR A 19 4.44 11.41 1.39
C THR A 19 4.83 9.94 1.20
N VAL A 20 5.40 9.33 2.24
CA VAL A 20 5.72 7.90 2.24
C VAL A 20 4.47 7.02 2.02
N PRO A 21 3.33 7.24 2.71
CA PRO A 21 2.12 6.46 2.45
C PRO A 21 1.61 6.58 1.01
N GLN A 22 1.73 7.75 0.40
CA GLN A 22 1.38 7.97 -1.01
C GLN A 22 2.27 7.16 -1.96
N ALA A 23 3.58 7.11 -1.71
CA ALA A 23 4.51 6.28 -2.47
C ALA A 23 4.15 4.79 -2.36
N VAL A 24 3.91 4.30 -1.14
CA VAL A 24 3.53 2.90 -0.91
C VAL A 24 2.22 2.55 -1.63
N ALA A 25 1.20 3.40 -1.49
CA ALA A 25 -0.09 3.16 -2.15
C ALA A 25 0.03 3.13 -3.69
N TYR A 26 0.89 3.98 -4.25
CA TYR A 26 1.20 3.99 -5.68
C TYR A 26 1.90 2.72 -6.14
N GLU A 27 2.92 2.24 -5.41
CA GLU A 27 3.62 1.00 -5.78
C GLU A 27 2.70 -0.22 -5.69
N ILE A 28 1.80 -0.27 -4.69
CA ILE A 28 0.79 -1.33 -4.62
C ILE A 28 -0.14 -1.28 -5.85
N ALA A 29 -0.56 -0.10 -6.28
CA ALA A 29 -1.38 0.03 -7.50
C ALA A 29 -0.61 -0.36 -8.76
N GLN A 30 0.68 -0.01 -8.87
CA GLN A 30 1.53 -0.44 -9.99
C GLN A 30 1.71 -1.95 -10.02
N GLU A 31 1.77 -2.60 -8.86
CA GLU A 31 1.82 -4.06 -8.79
C GLU A 31 0.50 -4.69 -9.26
N GLY A 32 -0.65 -4.17 -8.85
CA GLY A 32 -1.95 -4.63 -9.37
C GLY A 32 -2.07 -4.50 -10.89
N ILE A 33 -1.54 -3.41 -11.47
CA ILE A 33 -1.47 -3.24 -12.94
C ILE A 33 -0.61 -4.34 -13.59
N ARG A 34 0.54 -4.70 -13.00
CA ARG A 34 1.41 -5.76 -13.53
C ARG A 34 0.74 -7.12 -13.45
N GLN A 35 0.02 -7.40 -12.36
CA GLN A 35 -0.74 -8.63 -12.20
C GLN A 35 -1.87 -8.73 -13.23
N ALA A 36 -2.62 -7.66 -13.47
CA ALA A 36 -3.63 -7.60 -14.53
C ALA A 36 -3.04 -7.88 -15.92
N ILE A 37 -1.87 -7.31 -16.24
CA ILE A 37 -1.16 -7.60 -17.49
C ILE A 37 -0.73 -9.07 -17.55
N GLY A 38 -0.26 -9.63 -16.43
CA GLY A 38 0.10 -11.04 -16.28
C GLY A 38 -1.08 -11.96 -16.56
N TYR A 39 -2.24 -11.68 -15.96
CA TYR A 39 -3.50 -12.41 -16.17
C TYR A 39 -3.86 -12.52 -17.67
N TYR A 40 -3.90 -11.39 -18.38
CA TYR A 40 -4.16 -11.43 -19.82
C TYR A 40 -3.06 -12.11 -20.64
N SER A 41 -1.81 -12.06 -20.17
CA SER A 41 -0.70 -12.76 -20.84
C SER A 41 -0.88 -14.27 -20.75
N GLU A 42 -1.36 -14.76 -19.61
CA GLU A 42 -1.69 -16.17 -19.41
C GLU A 42 -2.87 -16.60 -20.29
N LEU A 43 -3.94 -15.82 -20.36
CA LEU A 43 -5.08 -16.10 -21.26
C LEU A 43 -4.65 -16.19 -22.72
N ILE A 44 -3.83 -15.23 -23.19
CA ILE A 44 -3.30 -15.24 -24.56
C ILE A 44 -2.46 -16.50 -24.79
N ALA A 45 -1.54 -16.83 -23.88
CA ALA A 45 -0.69 -17.99 -24.02
C ALA A 45 -1.48 -19.30 -24.04
N ALA A 46 -2.53 -19.41 -23.22
CA ALA A 46 -3.42 -20.56 -23.18
C ALA A 46 -4.19 -20.73 -24.51
N GLU A 47 -4.76 -19.65 -25.05
CA GLU A 47 -5.51 -19.69 -26.31
C GLU A 47 -4.60 -19.95 -27.52
N GLU A 48 -3.41 -19.34 -27.56
CA GLU A 48 -2.42 -19.57 -28.62
C GLU A 48 -1.91 -21.02 -28.64
N ALA A 49 -2.01 -21.74 -27.53
CA ALA A 49 -1.65 -23.16 -27.44
C ALA A 49 -2.75 -24.11 -27.93
N THR A 50 -3.95 -23.62 -28.23
CA THR A 50 -5.05 -24.45 -28.75
C THR A 50 -4.82 -24.85 -30.21
N GLY A 51 -5.55 -25.86 -30.69
CA GLY A 51 -5.46 -26.32 -32.08
C GLY A 51 -6.05 -25.34 -33.10
N GLU A 52 -6.97 -24.48 -32.66
CA GLU A 52 -7.65 -23.47 -33.48
C GLU A 52 -7.81 -22.17 -32.66
N PRO A 53 -6.75 -21.35 -32.52
CA PRO A 53 -6.79 -20.16 -31.67
C PRO A 53 -7.82 -19.11 -32.13
N ASP A 54 -8.61 -18.58 -31.19
CA ASP A 54 -9.50 -17.46 -31.42
C ASP A 54 -8.72 -16.13 -31.49
N ALA A 55 -8.46 -15.71 -32.73
CA ALA A 55 -7.76 -14.46 -33.02
C ALA A 55 -8.50 -13.21 -32.49
N ALA A 56 -9.83 -13.25 -32.37
CA ALA A 56 -10.62 -12.12 -31.86
C ALA A 56 -10.49 -12.00 -30.35
N ALA A 57 -10.54 -13.12 -29.62
CA ALA A 57 -10.30 -13.15 -28.17
C ALA A 57 -8.90 -12.65 -27.83
N ILE A 58 -7.87 -13.16 -28.52
CA ILE A 58 -6.47 -12.74 -28.34
C ILE A 58 -6.31 -11.23 -28.62
N ALA A 59 -6.93 -10.70 -29.67
CA ALA A 59 -6.88 -9.27 -29.97
C ALA A 59 -7.53 -8.44 -28.86
N GLY A 60 -8.64 -8.91 -28.29
CA GLY A 60 -9.30 -8.30 -27.14
C GLY A 60 -8.37 -8.23 -25.92
N TRP A 61 -7.78 -9.36 -25.51
CA TRP A 61 -6.87 -9.39 -24.35
C TRP A 61 -5.62 -8.55 -24.56
N ARG A 62 -5.08 -8.48 -25.78
CA ARG A 62 -3.96 -7.57 -26.09
C ARG A 62 -4.35 -6.10 -25.93
N ALA A 63 -5.57 -5.73 -26.29
CA ALA A 63 -6.08 -4.38 -26.07
C ALA A 63 -6.21 -4.08 -24.57
N GLU A 64 -6.70 -5.04 -23.78
CA GLU A 64 -6.77 -4.91 -22.32
C GLU A 64 -5.38 -4.74 -21.68
N GLN A 65 -4.37 -5.51 -22.08
CA GLN A 65 -3.00 -5.31 -21.60
C GLN A 65 -2.49 -3.89 -21.88
N GLN A 66 -2.74 -3.37 -23.09
CA GLN A 66 -2.34 -2.02 -23.47
C GLN A 66 -3.08 -0.97 -22.63
N ALA A 67 -4.36 -1.18 -22.36
CA ALA A 67 -5.14 -0.31 -21.49
C ALA A 67 -4.57 -0.27 -20.07
N TRP A 68 -4.26 -1.43 -19.49
CA TRP A 68 -3.63 -1.53 -18.17
C TRP A 68 -2.25 -0.88 -18.12
N ALA A 69 -1.41 -1.12 -19.12
CA ALA A 69 -0.11 -0.46 -19.23
C ALA A 69 -0.24 1.08 -19.33
N ALA A 70 -1.22 1.57 -20.11
CA ALA A 70 -1.48 2.99 -20.24
C ALA A 70 -1.96 3.63 -18.93
N ARG A 71 -2.79 2.92 -18.14
CA ARG A 71 -3.18 3.36 -16.79
C ARG A 71 -1.94 3.54 -15.90
N GLY A 72 -1.02 2.57 -15.90
CA GLY A 72 0.22 2.65 -15.11
C GLY A 72 1.16 3.77 -15.50
N GLN A 73 1.23 4.12 -16.78
CA GLN A 73 2.02 5.25 -17.26
C GLN A 73 1.44 6.62 -16.85
N GLN A 74 0.12 6.70 -16.68
CA GLN A 74 -0.59 7.92 -16.31
C GLN A 74 -0.70 8.11 -14.79
N LEU A 75 -0.48 7.04 -14.01
CA LEU A 75 -0.62 7.06 -12.56
C LEU A 75 0.49 7.90 -11.91
N THR A 76 0.15 8.65 -10.86
CA THR A 76 1.13 9.41 -10.08
C THR A 76 0.93 9.19 -8.58
N PRO A 77 1.98 9.31 -7.74
CA PRO A 77 1.84 9.11 -6.28
C PRO A 77 0.88 10.06 -5.58
N VAL A 78 0.62 11.24 -6.15
CA VAL A 78 -0.26 12.25 -5.54
C VAL A 78 -1.74 12.07 -5.92
N ASP A 79 -2.05 11.31 -6.97
CA ASP A 79 -3.42 11.03 -7.40
C ASP A 79 -4.02 9.83 -6.63
N THR A 80 -4.37 10.09 -5.38
CA THR A 80 -4.94 9.08 -4.48
C THR A 80 -6.25 8.49 -4.98
N ARG A 81 -7.04 9.23 -5.78
CA ARG A 81 -8.31 8.75 -6.32
C ARG A 81 -8.08 7.77 -7.47
N ALA A 82 -7.16 8.08 -8.37
CA ALA A 82 -6.77 7.16 -9.44
C ALA A 82 -6.14 5.88 -8.87
N ILE A 83 -5.26 6.00 -7.86
CA ILE A 83 -4.65 4.85 -7.17
C ILE A 83 -5.73 3.92 -6.60
N LYS A 84 -6.72 4.47 -5.86
CA LYS A 84 -7.80 3.66 -5.28
C LYS A 84 -8.64 2.96 -6.34
N ARG A 85 -8.98 3.66 -7.44
CA ARG A 85 -9.75 3.08 -8.54
C ARG A 85 -8.98 1.94 -9.20
N VAL A 86 -7.73 2.17 -9.59
CA VAL A 86 -6.89 1.15 -10.23
C VAL A 86 -6.76 -0.10 -9.35
N ARG A 87 -6.61 0.07 -8.04
CA ARG A 87 -6.58 -1.06 -7.11
C ARG A 87 -7.89 -1.83 -7.09
N ALA A 88 -9.03 -1.14 -6.99
CA ALA A 88 -10.34 -1.80 -7.01
C ALA A 88 -10.58 -2.52 -8.34
N ASP A 89 -10.28 -1.89 -9.47
CA ASP A 89 -10.42 -2.49 -10.80
C ASP A 89 -9.50 -3.73 -10.97
N ALA A 90 -8.32 -3.73 -10.33
CA ALA A 90 -7.39 -4.86 -10.39
C ALA A 90 -7.84 -6.01 -9.48
N ASP A 91 -8.34 -5.69 -8.28
CA ASP A 91 -8.94 -6.69 -7.38
C ASP A 91 -10.15 -7.36 -8.04
N ASP A 92 -11.04 -6.59 -8.66
CA ASP A 92 -12.22 -7.09 -9.36
C ASP A 92 -11.86 -8.01 -10.55
N LEU A 93 -10.80 -7.67 -11.28
CA LEU A 93 -10.31 -8.53 -12.37
C LEU A 93 -9.71 -9.84 -11.87
N LEU A 94 -9.02 -9.79 -10.73
CA LEU A 94 -8.23 -10.90 -10.19
C LEU A 94 -8.98 -11.71 -9.14
N SER A 95 -10.17 -11.29 -8.72
CA SER A 95 -11.03 -12.08 -7.86
C SER A 95 -11.43 -13.35 -8.60
N VAL A 96 -10.99 -14.48 -8.08
CA VAL A 96 -11.52 -15.78 -8.49
C VAL A 96 -12.92 -15.87 -7.89
N GLU A 97 -13.96 -16.03 -8.72
CA GLU A 97 -15.24 -16.54 -8.22
C GLU A 97 -14.93 -17.94 -7.67
N VAL A 98 -14.80 -18.02 -6.36
CA VAL A 98 -14.87 -19.31 -5.67
C VAL A 98 -16.32 -19.73 -5.86
N ASP A 99 -16.55 -20.73 -6.70
CA ASP A 99 -17.82 -21.43 -6.73
C ASP A 99 -17.99 -21.99 -5.32
N ASP A 100 -18.76 -21.31 -4.47
CA ASP A 100 -19.17 -21.79 -3.15
C ASP A 100 -20.18 -22.96 -3.30
N GLU A 101 -19.89 -23.90 -4.21
CA GLU A 101 -20.57 -25.19 -4.30
C GLU A 101 -19.86 -26.18 -3.36
N ASP A 102 -19.85 -25.87 -2.05
CA ASP A 102 -19.69 -26.84 -0.96
C ASP A 102 -20.34 -26.23 0.31
N ASP A 103 -21.63 -25.88 0.19
CA ASP A 103 -22.58 -25.78 1.30
C ASP A 103 -22.96 -27.21 1.74
N ASP A 104 -22.01 -27.91 2.35
CA ASP A 104 -22.32 -29.02 3.24
C ASP A 104 -22.36 -28.45 4.67
N SER A 105 -23.53 -27.90 4.99
CA SER A 105 -24.01 -27.69 6.34
C SER A 105 -23.89 -28.99 7.16
N ASP A 106 -22.91 -29.04 8.07
CA ASP A 106 -23.00 -29.87 9.27
C ASP A 106 -23.16 -28.95 10.47
N GLU A 107 -24.43 -28.63 10.76
CA GLU A 107 -24.88 -28.29 12.10
C GLU A 107 -24.52 -29.46 13.04
N ASP A 108 -23.62 -29.23 14.01
CA ASP A 108 -23.63 -30.03 15.24
C ASP A 108 -23.51 -29.11 16.45
N ASP A 109 -24.67 -28.97 17.09
CA ASP A 109 -24.93 -28.37 18.40
C ASP A 109 -24.03 -29.00 19.48
N SER A 110 -23.42 -28.18 20.31
CA SER A 110 -23.22 -28.52 21.73
C SER A 110 -23.01 -27.26 22.57
N ASP A 111 -24.15 -26.69 22.95
CA ASP A 111 -24.54 -26.31 24.31
C ASP A 111 -23.46 -26.20 25.41
N GLU A 112 -23.54 -25.06 26.09
CA GLU A 112 -23.32 -24.82 27.53
C GLU A 112 -21.88 -24.87 28.08
N ASP A 113 -21.32 -23.69 28.44
CA ASP A 113 -21.01 -23.46 29.86
C ASP A 113 -21.12 -21.96 30.21
N ASP A 114 -22.03 -21.72 31.14
CA ASP A 114 -22.36 -20.46 31.77
C ASP A 114 -21.39 -20.30 32.97
N SER A 115 -20.61 -19.21 33.00
CA SER A 115 -19.96 -18.78 34.25
C SER A 115 -20.00 -17.26 34.34
N ASP A 116 -21.12 -16.80 34.89
CA ASP A 116 -21.29 -15.55 35.61
C ASP A 116 -20.23 -15.36 36.73
N GLU A 117 -19.94 -14.07 36.98
CA GLU A 117 -19.39 -13.46 38.21
C GLU A 117 -17.88 -13.73 38.47
N ASP A 118 -17.00 -12.73 38.54
CA ASP A 118 -16.98 -11.74 39.63
C ASP A 118 -16.46 -10.35 39.20
N ASP A 119 -17.23 -9.36 39.65
CA ASP A 119 -16.85 -7.98 39.98
C ASP A 119 -15.72 -7.99 41.02
N ASP A 120 -14.66 -7.18 40.87
CA ASP A 120 -13.90 -6.63 42.01
C ASP A 120 -12.88 -5.56 41.55
N GLU A 121 -13.30 -4.32 41.78
CA GLU A 121 -12.58 -3.27 42.51
C GLU A 121 -11.38 -2.51 41.90
N ASP A 122 -11.54 -1.18 42.03
CA ASP A 122 -10.58 -0.10 41.87
C ASP A 122 -9.17 -0.41 42.41
N SER A 123 -8.17 0.05 41.66
CA SER A 123 -6.82 0.29 42.17
C SER A 123 -6.32 1.63 41.63
N ASP A 124 -6.87 2.70 42.19
CA ASP A 124 -6.16 3.98 42.32
C ASP A 124 -4.84 3.74 43.06
N LEU A 125 -3.71 3.88 42.36
CA LEU A 125 -2.41 4.03 43.00
C LEU A 125 -1.94 5.48 42.81
N GLU A 126 -2.34 6.30 43.77
CA GLU A 126 -1.67 7.57 44.05
C GLU A 126 -0.28 7.35 44.66
N ASP A 127 0.59 8.28 44.30
CA ASP A 127 1.69 8.85 45.08
C ASP A 127 2.97 8.05 45.36
N SER A 128 4.04 8.53 44.74
CA SER A 128 5.32 8.72 45.42
C SER A 128 6.01 9.95 44.82
N ASP A 129 5.66 11.10 45.39
CA ASP A 129 6.58 12.19 45.73
C ASP A 129 7.97 11.66 46.15
N ASP A 130 9.03 12.12 45.48
CA ASP A 130 10.25 12.52 46.18
C ASP A 130 10.90 13.65 45.37
N SER A 131 11.09 14.74 46.11
CA SER A 131 11.54 16.06 45.70
C SER A 131 13.06 16.14 45.52
N ASP A 132 13.49 17.32 45.08
CA ASP A 132 14.81 17.97 45.26
C ASP A 132 15.45 18.33 43.89
N ASP A 133 15.26 19.56 43.40
CA ASP A 133 15.87 20.82 43.86
C ASP A 133 17.32 20.94 43.40
N ASP A 134 17.54 21.80 42.41
CA ASP A 134 18.77 22.59 42.27
C ASP A 134 18.42 23.82 41.42
N GLU A 135 18.21 24.91 42.15
CA GLU A 135 18.11 26.29 41.70
C GLU A 135 19.42 26.77 41.03
N ASP A 136 19.27 27.84 40.23
CA ASP A 136 20.24 28.89 39.95
C ASP A 136 21.53 28.58 39.16
N ASP A 137 21.63 29.20 37.97
CA ASP A 137 22.48 30.40 37.87
C ASP A 137 22.16 31.18 36.57
N GLU A 138 21.47 32.31 36.72
CA GLU A 138 21.61 33.44 35.82
C GLU A 138 23.00 34.06 36.02
N MET A 139 23.82 34.12 34.97
CA MET A 139 24.90 35.09 34.87
C MET A 139 24.87 35.70 33.47
N ASP A 140 24.33 36.92 33.42
CA ASP A 140 24.72 37.96 32.48
C ASP A 140 26.26 38.05 32.42
N ASP A 141 26.82 38.15 31.21
CA ASP A 141 27.93 39.07 31.03
C ASP A 141 27.95 39.62 29.60
N GLU A 142 27.61 40.90 29.52
CA GLU A 142 27.88 41.77 28.40
C GLU A 142 29.38 41.92 28.15
N ALA A 143 29.69 42.30 26.90
CA ALA A 143 30.85 43.11 26.51
C ALA A 143 32.26 42.49 26.58
N LEU A 144 32.73 42.05 25.42
CA LEU A 144 34.04 42.50 24.93
C LEU A 144 33.97 42.84 23.43
N GLU A 145 33.64 44.11 23.15
CA GLU A 145 34.37 44.84 22.11
C GLU A 145 35.88 44.69 22.38
N ARG A 146 36.67 44.37 21.35
CA ARG A 146 37.81 45.20 20.94
C ARG A 146 38.63 44.59 19.79
N SER A 147 38.80 45.46 18.80
CA SER A 147 39.93 45.63 17.85
C SER A 147 39.95 44.77 16.60
#